data_AF-A0A7U3ZI90-F1
#
_entry.id   AF-A0A7U3ZI90-F1
#
_cell.length_a   1.000
_cell.length_b   1.000
_cell.length_c   1.000
_cell.angle_alpha   90.00
_cell.angle_beta   90.00
_cell.angle_gamma   90.00
#
_symmetry.space_group_name_H-M   'P 1'
#
loop_
_entity.id
_entity.type
_entity.pdbx_description
1 polymer ?
#
loop_
_entity_poly.entity_id
_entity_poly.type
_entity_poly.pdbx_seq_one_letter_code
_entity_poly.pdbx_strand_id
1 'polypeptide(L)'
;MKTGDFTGSYEVSATSKANLLQNKDDATGYNGYMSEATRRHVKGILENWLTSIELNALLSYPVAVNAQGVYPTFVTLTLPCKQMHDDRDLKENCFHPFMNEMIRKYGVKNFLWVSETQKNGNIHFHAIFDRKVDAYVLRHCWNRHIDKFPYCYVQDYASTQRFIYRKGFFVRKDMYEMGVAAALKRAKAEGRKMTKAEAGRNEEKRQRNAYELGEASKWKNPNSTDIHALKSIKKLTAYVSKYFTKKPEIKAPVLAENQRLVENNGKYFIETTPGPDDEQMWGDSNLKAYTPTFTVRRMRGRIWGSSAALKAPETKPVPFSCVLDRKVCEMVTYEAQFTRKIKTSVPWTDITGQTRYKVVKHEVTETTTYEAPEYPENTQHRAALRYLINLKETVVSQDEIKKATERAGPLFLEMKGEVIPLRDTQRELMQEYAPDLYQEYNTHYKNVFARLYSGQHTSETENAQFAYAA
;
A
#
# COMPACT_ATOMS: atom_id res chain seq x y z
N MET A 1 -1.59 -41.98 -18.32
CA MET A 1 -1.50 -41.19 -17.07
C MET A 1 -1.90 -39.77 -17.40
N LYS A 2 -3.05 -39.31 -16.90
CA LYS A 2 -3.64 -38.01 -17.26
C LYS A 2 -2.83 -36.87 -16.64
N THR A 3 -2.38 -35.93 -17.47
CA THR A 3 -1.87 -34.63 -17.06
C THR A 3 -2.99 -33.85 -16.39
N GLY A 4 -2.88 -33.61 -15.09
CA GLY A 4 -3.81 -32.77 -14.35
C GLY A 4 -3.63 -31.32 -14.77
N ASP A 5 -4.55 -30.82 -15.59
CA ASP A 5 -4.67 -29.42 -15.96
C ASP A 5 -5.01 -28.58 -14.72
N PHE A 6 -3.99 -27.96 -14.11
CA PHE A 6 -4.19 -26.84 -13.19
C PHE A 6 -4.48 -25.58 -14.03
N THR A 7 -5.72 -25.43 -14.48
CA THR A 7 -6.23 -24.19 -15.09
C THR A 7 -6.48 -23.14 -14.01
N GLY A 8 -5.40 -22.58 -13.46
CA GLY A 8 -5.48 -21.31 -12.74
C GLY A 8 -5.70 -20.18 -13.74
N SER A 9 -6.89 -20.07 -14.32
CA SER A 9 -7.29 -18.86 -15.02
C SER A 9 -7.47 -17.74 -14.00
N TYR A 10 -6.85 -16.61 -14.26
CA TYR A 10 -7.12 -15.38 -13.53
C TYR A 10 -8.56 -14.95 -13.78
N GLU A 11 -9.51 -15.44 -12.98
CA GLU A 11 -10.86 -14.93 -13.01
C GLU A 11 -10.86 -13.54 -12.38
N VAL A 12 -10.76 -12.54 -13.24
CA VAL A 12 -11.03 -11.16 -12.86
C VAL A 12 -12.50 -11.10 -12.50
N SER A 13 -12.82 -10.87 -11.21
CA SER A 13 -14.20 -10.78 -10.75
C SER A 13 -15.01 -9.80 -11.60
N ALA A 14 -16.32 -10.01 -11.72
CA ALA A 14 -17.19 -9.11 -12.50
C ALA A 14 -17.03 -7.64 -12.06
N THR A 15 -16.91 -7.39 -10.75
CA THR A 15 -16.59 -6.08 -10.17
C THR A 15 -15.22 -5.55 -10.62
N SER A 16 -14.23 -6.42 -10.68
CA SER A 16 -12.87 -6.10 -11.11
C SER A 16 -12.79 -5.80 -12.63
N LYS A 17 -13.65 -6.43 -13.44
CA LYS A 17 -13.83 -6.11 -14.88
C LYS A 17 -14.62 -4.80 -15.05
N ALA A 18 -15.63 -4.54 -14.24
CA ALA A 18 -16.37 -3.28 -14.23
C ALA A 18 -15.45 -2.10 -13.87
N ASN A 19 -14.56 -2.23 -12.88
CA ASN A 19 -13.56 -1.20 -12.54
C ASN A 19 -12.50 -0.97 -13.64
N LEU A 20 -12.26 -1.96 -14.51
CA LEU A 20 -11.42 -1.78 -15.71
C LEU A 20 -12.15 -0.96 -16.78
N LEU A 21 -13.47 -1.14 -16.89
CA LEU A 21 -14.35 -0.44 -17.84
C LEU A 21 -14.79 0.96 -17.38
N GLN A 22 -14.80 1.23 -16.07
CA GLN A 22 -15.21 2.50 -15.44
C GLN A 22 -14.36 3.73 -15.82
N ASN A 23 -13.31 3.57 -16.63
CA ASN A 23 -12.45 4.68 -17.06
C ASN A 23 -12.86 5.31 -18.40
N LYS A 24 -14.03 4.97 -18.96
CA LYS A 24 -14.50 5.55 -20.22
C LYS A 24 -15.18 6.91 -20.07
N ASP A 25 -15.79 7.20 -18.92
CA ASP A 25 -16.47 8.48 -18.67
C ASP A 25 -16.11 9.03 -17.28
N ASP A 26 -15.51 10.22 -17.27
CA ASP A 26 -14.96 10.95 -16.11
C ASP A 26 -16.01 11.38 -15.04
N ALA A 27 -17.14 10.69 -14.93
CA ALA A 27 -18.24 11.04 -14.01
C ALA A 27 -18.04 10.54 -12.56
N THR A 28 -17.09 9.63 -12.30
CA THR A 28 -17.05 8.84 -11.03
C THR A 28 -16.01 9.27 -9.99
N GLY A 29 -15.30 10.39 -10.17
CA GLY A 29 -14.39 10.92 -9.13
C GLY A 29 -13.14 10.07 -8.85
N TYR A 30 -12.81 9.10 -9.71
CA TYR A 30 -11.55 8.37 -9.61
C TYR A 30 -10.38 9.33 -9.84
N ASN A 31 -9.45 9.49 -8.91
CA ASN A 31 -8.35 10.44 -9.04
C ASN A 31 -7.04 9.81 -9.58
N GLY A 32 -7.05 8.51 -9.92
CA GLY A 32 -5.86 7.75 -10.35
C GLY A 32 -4.83 7.51 -9.25
N TYR A 33 -5.23 7.68 -7.99
CA TYR A 33 -4.44 7.39 -6.80
C TYR A 33 -5.14 6.41 -5.87
N MET A 34 -4.36 5.76 -5.04
CA MET A 34 -4.89 4.85 -4.02
C MET A 34 -5.52 5.67 -2.89
N SER A 35 -6.81 5.42 -2.59
CA SER A 35 -7.48 6.07 -1.46
C SER A 35 -6.84 5.69 -0.13
N GLU A 36 -7.02 6.52 0.91
CA GLU A 36 -6.48 6.24 2.25
C GLU A 36 -6.99 4.89 2.80
N ALA A 37 -8.28 4.58 2.62
CA ALA A 37 -8.85 3.28 3.00
C ALA A 37 -8.18 2.11 2.24
N THR A 38 -7.95 2.27 0.94
CA THR A 38 -7.27 1.24 0.14
C THR A 38 -5.81 1.07 0.57
N ARG A 39 -5.11 2.17 0.90
CA ARG A 39 -3.75 2.13 1.42
C ARG A 39 -3.66 1.38 2.75
N ARG A 40 -4.58 1.63 3.68
CA ARG A 40 -4.67 0.87 4.94
C ARG A 40 -4.92 -0.61 4.68
N HIS A 41 -5.81 -0.93 3.75
CA HIS A 41 -6.10 -2.32 3.39
C HIS A 41 -4.88 -3.04 2.78
N VAL A 42 -4.21 -2.43 1.80
CA VAL A 42 -2.99 -2.98 1.17
C VAL A 42 -1.87 -3.13 2.20
N LYS A 43 -1.70 -2.15 3.09
CA LYS A 43 -0.74 -2.20 4.20
C LYS A 43 -1.01 -3.40 5.10
N GLY A 44 -2.27 -3.63 5.50
CA GLY A 44 -2.63 -4.76 6.33
C GLY A 44 -2.35 -6.11 5.65
N ILE A 45 -2.62 -6.24 4.35
CA ILE A 45 -2.27 -7.46 3.59
C ILE A 45 -0.76 -7.70 3.64
N LEU A 46 0.05 -6.66 3.36
CA LEU A 46 1.51 -6.73 3.42
C LEU A 46 2.02 -7.11 4.82
N GLU A 47 1.49 -6.46 5.85
CA GLU A 47 1.84 -6.72 7.25
C GLU A 47 1.55 -8.16 7.63
N ASN A 48 0.33 -8.63 7.37
CA ASN A 48 -0.05 -9.99 7.75
C ASN A 48 0.79 -11.03 7.01
N TRP A 49 0.97 -10.84 5.70
CA TRP A 49 1.69 -11.77 4.85
C TRP A 49 3.19 -11.81 5.18
N LEU A 50 3.88 -10.67 5.19
CA LEU A 50 5.33 -10.65 5.41
C LEU A 50 5.70 -11.06 6.83
N THR A 51 4.88 -10.71 7.83
CA THR A 51 5.08 -11.17 9.21
C THR A 51 4.86 -12.68 9.34
N SER A 52 3.86 -13.24 8.64
CA SER A 52 3.66 -14.69 8.61
C SER A 52 4.87 -15.43 8.05
N ILE A 53 5.50 -14.87 7.01
CA ILE A 53 6.74 -15.41 6.45
C ILE A 53 7.88 -15.26 7.45
N GLU A 54 8.06 -14.10 8.06
CA GLU A 54 9.16 -13.84 9.00
C GLU A 54 9.14 -14.80 10.20
N LEU A 55 7.95 -15.13 10.72
CA LEU A 55 7.80 -15.99 11.91
C LEU A 55 7.88 -17.49 11.61
N ASN A 56 7.55 -17.90 10.38
CA ASN A 56 7.46 -19.32 10.02
C ASN A 56 8.59 -19.78 9.10
N ALA A 57 9.20 -18.87 8.36
CA ALA A 57 10.39 -19.18 7.61
C ALA A 57 11.58 -19.19 8.56
N LEU A 58 12.20 -20.35 8.74
CA LEU A 58 13.64 -20.38 8.94
C LEU A 58 14.22 -19.73 7.67
N LEU A 59 14.53 -18.42 7.72
CA LEU A 59 15.20 -17.71 6.62
C LEU A 59 16.65 -18.20 6.49
N SER A 60 16.83 -19.50 6.29
CA SER A 60 18.10 -20.10 5.88
C SER A 60 18.35 -19.64 4.46
N TYR A 61 19.24 -18.66 4.30
CA TYR A 61 19.74 -18.21 3.00
C TYR A 61 20.32 -19.41 2.25
N PRO A 62 19.65 -19.91 1.18
CA PRO A 62 20.16 -21.07 0.49
C PRO A 62 21.26 -20.65 -0.47
N VAL A 63 22.42 -21.28 -0.29
CA VAL A 63 23.43 -21.46 -1.33
C VAL A 63 22.80 -22.30 -2.45
N ALA A 64 22.97 -21.83 -3.69
CA ALA A 64 22.77 -22.56 -4.95
C ALA A 64 21.44 -23.33 -5.21
N VAL A 65 20.74 -22.82 -6.21
CA VAL A 65 19.96 -23.53 -7.27
C VAL A 65 18.66 -24.27 -6.91
N ASN A 66 18.41 -24.78 -5.71
CA ASN A 66 17.07 -25.33 -5.41
C ASN A 66 16.68 -25.05 -3.95
N ALA A 67 15.75 -24.12 -3.75
CA ALA A 67 15.19 -23.90 -2.43
C ALA A 67 13.66 -23.85 -2.53
N GLN A 68 13.03 -24.96 -2.17
CA GLN A 68 11.60 -25.13 -1.96
C GLN A 68 10.99 -24.17 -0.91
N GLY A 69 11.79 -23.28 -0.30
CA GLY A 69 11.38 -22.33 0.74
C GLY A 69 10.70 -21.04 0.24
N VAL A 70 9.96 -20.40 1.13
CA VAL A 70 9.32 -19.09 0.88
C VAL A 70 10.38 -18.00 0.98
N TYR A 71 10.56 -17.23 -0.09
CA TYR A 71 11.53 -16.14 -0.15
C TYR A 71 10.90 -14.90 -0.80
N PRO A 72 10.55 -13.88 -0.01
CA PRO A 72 10.09 -12.61 -0.54
C PRO A 72 11.11 -12.01 -1.51
N THR A 73 10.69 -11.68 -2.73
CA THR A 73 11.50 -10.93 -3.71
C THR A 73 10.76 -9.67 -4.07
N PHE A 74 11.34 -8.51 -3.77
CA PHE A 74 10.78 -7.22 -4.15
C PHE A 74 11.44 -6.70 -5.41
N VAL A 75 10.64 -6.56 -6.46
CA VAL A 75 11.04 -6.08 -7.78
C VAL A 75 10.36 -4.76 -8.13
N THR A 76 11.12 -3.91 -8.78
CA THR A 76 10.73 -2.63 -9.39
C THR A 76 10.87 -2.82 -10.90
N LEU A 77 9.80 -2.61 -11.69
CA LEU A 77 9.75 -2.80 -13.14
C LEU A 77 9.47 -1.48 -13.87
N THR A 78 10.45 -0.97 -14.61
CA THR A 78 10.40 0.34 -15.28
C THR A 78 10.46 0.21 -16.80
N LEU A 79 10.09 1.28 -17.50
CA LEU A 79 10.28 1.39 -18.94
C LEU A 79 11.68 1.97 -19.26
N PRO A 80 12.40 1.42 -20.25
CA PRO A 80 13.75 1.87 -20.60
C PRO A 80 13.77 3.19 -21.39
N CYS A 81 12.65 3.59 -21.99
CA CYS A 81 12.48 4.87 -22.70
C CYS A 81 11.13 5.52 -22.35
N LYS A 82 10.80 6.63 -23.01
CA LYS A 82 9.55 7.37 -22.74
C LYS A 82 8.34 6.48 -23.04
N GLN A 83 7.35 6.51 -22.16
CA GLN A 83 6.09 5.79 -22.36
C GLN A 83 5.38 6.25 -23.64
N MET A 84 5.13 5.31 -24.55
CA MET A 84 4.44 5.53 -25.83
C MET A 84 2.98 5.04 -25.81
N HIS A 85 2.66 4.12 -24.90
CA HIS A 85 1.36 3.43 -24.82
C HIS A 85 0.58 3.88 -23.58
N ASP A 86 -0.75 3.72 -23.57
CA ASP A 86 -1.56 4.02 -22.39
C ASP A 86 -1.25 3.04 -21.23
N ASP A 87 -1.50 3.48 -19.99
CA ASP A 87 -1.28 2.65 -18.80
C ASP A 87 -2.07 1.36 -18.84
N ARG A 88 -3.25 1.37 -19.46
CA ARG A 88 -4.11 0.19 -19.60
C ARG A 88 -3.45 -0.85 -20.51
N ASP A 89 -2.95 -0.43 -21.66
CA ASP A 89 -2.33 -1.32 -22.63
C ASP A 89 -1.09 -1.98 -22.02
N LEU A 90 -0.25 -1.19 -21.35
CA LEU A 90 0.93 -1.69 -20.65
C LEU A 90 0.59 -2.71 -19.55
N LYS A 91 -0.54 -2.52 -18.85
CA LYS A 91 -1.02 -3.49 -17.86
C LYS A 91 -1.51 -4.79 -18.50
N GLU A 92 -2.42 -4.66 -19.46
CA GLU A 92 -3.12 -5.81 -20.07
C GLU A 92 -2.19 -6.65 -20.94
N ASN A 93 -1.35 -6.00 -21.77
CA ASN A 93 -0.57 -6.67 -22.80
C ASN A 93 0.90 -6.91 -22.40
N CYS A 94 1.37 -6.32 -21.29
CA CYS A 94 2.74 -6.51 -20.81
C CYS A 94 2.84 -7.01 -19.38
N PHE A 95 2.33 -6.23 -18.43
CA PHE A 95 2.48 -6.55 -17.02
C PHE A 95 1.76 -7.85 -16.62
N HIS A 96 0.50 -8.05 -17.04
CA HIS A 96 -0.22 -9.29 -16.74
C HIS A 96 0.41 -10.53 -17.40
N PRO A 97 0.83 -10.51 -18.69
CA PRO A 97 1.59 -11.61 -19.28
C PRO A 97 2.91 -11.91 -18.55
N PHE A 98 3.62 -10.87 -18.09
CA PHE A 98 4.80 -11.03 -17.24
C PHE A 98 4.46 -11.74 -15.93
N MET A 99 3.43 -11.29 -15.21
CA MET A 99 2.98 -11.91 -13.97
C MET A 99 2.55 -13.36 -14.15
N ASN A 100 1.81 -13.66 -15.22
CA ASN A 100 1.41 -15.03 -15.56
C ASN A 100 2.61 -15.95 -15.80
N GLU A 101 3.69 -15.42 -16.38
CA GLU A 101 4.92 -16.17 -16.54
C GLU A 101 5.65 -16.40 -15.22
N MET A 102 5.67 -15.40 -14.32
CA MET A 102 6.20 -15.57 -12.96
C MET A 102 5.46 -16.69 -12.20
N ILE A 103 4.14 -16.74 -12.33
CA ILE A 103 3.31 -17.78 -11.70
C ILE A 103 3.58 -19.15 -12.33
N ARG A 104 3.50 -19.25 -13.67
CA ARG A 104 3.54 -20.56 -14.37
C ARG A 104 4.93 -21.17 -14.44
N LYS A 105 5.97 -20.36 -14.69
CA LYS A 105 7.34 -20.86 -14.91
C LYS A 105 8.18 -20.83 -13.65
N TYR A 106 7.97 -19.84 -12.78
CA TYR A 106 8.80 -19.62 -11.58
C TYR A 106 8.07 -19.99 -10.29
N GLY A 107 6.86 -20.55 -10.38
CA GLY A 107 6.13 -21.11 -9.24
C GLY A 107 5.76 -20.07 -8.17
N VAL A 108 5.64 -18.80 -8.55
CA VAL A 108 5.15 -17.73 -7.66
C VAL A 108 3.70 -18.04 -7.31
N LYS A 109 3.40 -18.22 -6.03
CA LYS A 109 2.03 -18.51 -5.56
C LYS A 109 1.36 -17.25 -5.05
N ASN A 110 2.06 -16.54 -4.17
CA ASN A 110 1.61 -15.31 -3.54
C ASN A 110 2.40 -14.12 -4.07
N PHE A 111 1.66 -13.10 -4.49
CA PHE A 111 2.24 -11.86 -4.97
C PHE A 111 1.32 -10.69 -4.64
N LEU A 112 1.91 -9.51 -4.57
CA LEU A 112 1.22 -8.22 -4.52
C LEU A 112 1.95 -7.26 -5.45
N TRP A 113 1.21 -6.40 -6.15
CA TRP A 113 1.80 -5.37 -6.99
C TRP A 113 1.04 -4.05 -6.91
N VAL A 114 1.75 -2.96 -7.17
CA VAL A 114 1.24 -1.59 -7.27
C VAL A 114 1.89 -0.92 -8.49
N SER A 115 1.09 -0.28 -9.33
CA SER A 115 1.57 0.63 -10.37
C SER A 115 1.63 2.06 -9.82
N GLU A 116 2.66 2.82 -10.19
CA GLU A 116 2.82 4.24 -9.90
C GLU A 116 3.28 5.03 -11.14
N THR A 117 2.95 6.32 -11.19
CA THR A 117 3.56 7.25 -12.16
C THR A 117 4.88 7.75 -11.59
N GLN A 118 5.98 7.56 -12.34
CA GLN A 118 7.29 8.13 -12.03
C GLN A 118 7.35 9.65 -12.31
N LYS A 119 8.36 10.33 -11.76
CA LYS A 119 8.58 11.77 -12.02
C LYS A 119 8.78 12.12 -13.50
N ASN A 120 9.30 11.18 -14.30
CA ASN A 120 9.45 11.33 -15.75
C ASN A 120 8.13 11.10 -16.54
N GLY A 121 7.03 10.78 -15.84
CA GLY A 121 5.71 10.50 -16.40
C GLY A 121 5.51 9.06 -16.89
N ASN A 122 6.50 8.18 -16.78
CA ASN A 122 6.36 6.77 -17.13
C ASN A 122 5.66 5.99 -16.03
N ILE A 123 4.92 4.95 -16.40
CA ILE A 123 4.43 3.95 -15.46
C ILE A 123 5.59 3.09 -14.94
N HIS A 124 5.47 2.69 -13.69
CA HIS A 124 6.38 1.79 -13.00
C HIS A 124 5.56 0.85 -12.11
N PHE A 125 5.95 -0.42 -12.05
CA PHE A 125 5.35 -1.41 -11.17
C PHE A 125 6.30 -1.79 -10.03
N HIS A 126 5.79 -1.75 -8.81
CA HIS A 126 6.36 -2.44 -7.66
C HIS A 126 5.65 -3.77 -7.53
N ALA A 127 6.38 -4.88 -7.48
CA ALA A 127 5.82 -6.20 -7.25
C ALA A 127 6.64 -6.96 -6.22
N ILE A 128 5.97 -7.71 -5.37
CA ILE A 128 6.59 -8.60 -4.39
C ILE A 128 6.10 -10.03 -4.65
N PHE A 129 7.03 -10.97 -4.68
CA PHE A 129 6.77 -12.40 -4.91
C PHE A 129 7.17 -13.20 -3.68
N ASP A 130 6.55 -14.36 -3.45
CA ASP A 130 6.92 -15.32 -2.40
C ASP A 130 8.06 -16.27 -2.76
N ARG A 131 8.63 -16.15 -3.96
CA ARG A 131 9.75 -16.98 -4.43
C ARG A 131 10.93 -16.11 -4.82
N LYS A 132 12.12 -16.69 -4.69
CA LYS A 132 13.35 -16.15 -5.27
C LYS A 132 13.25 -16.27 -6.79
N VAL A 133 13.31 -15.14 -7.47
CA VAL A 133 13.47 -15.10 -8.93
C VAL A 133 14.77 -14.36 -9.21
N ASP A 134 15.61 -14.96 -10.05
CA ASP A 134 16.91 -14.39 -10.38
C ASP A 134 16.77 -13.03 -11.08
N ALA A 135 17.71 -12.11 -10.78
CA ALA A 135 17.67 -10.75 -11.31
C ALA A 135 17.79 -10.69 -12.82
N TYR A 136 18.66 -11.52 -13.40
CA TYR A 136 18.82 -11.62 -14.83
C TYR A 136 17.54 -12.15 -15.47
N VAL A 137 16.92 -13.15 -14.87
CA VAL A 137 15.66 -13.74 -15.31
C VAL A 137 14.52 -12.71 -15.32
N LEU A 138 14.32 -11.99 -14.22
CA LEU A 138 13.27 -10.97 -14.12
C LEU A 138 13.44 -9.90 -15.18
N ARG A 139 14.67 -9.39 -15.34
CA ARG A 139 15.01 -8.39 -16.35
C ARG A 139 14.76 -8.90 -17.76
N HIS A 140 15.21 -10.11 -18.06
CA HIS A 140 15.06 -10.70 -19.39
C HIS A 140 13.59 -10.95 -19.73
N CYS A 141 12.80 -11.51 -18.81
CA CYS A 141 11.36 -11.70 -18.99
C CYS A 141 10.63 -10.36 -19.16
N TRP A 142 10.94 -9.36 -18.32
CA TRP A 142 10.33 -8.03 -18.42
C TRP A 142 10.65 -7.36 -19.75
N ASN A 143 11.94 -7.32 -20.13
CA ASN A 143 12.40 -6.77 -21.41
C ASN A 143 11.74 -7.46 -22.60
N ARG A 144 11.61 -8.79 -22.57
CA ARG A 144 10.93 -9.53 -23.63
C ARG A 144 9.45 -9.19 -23.74
N HIS A 145 8.74 -8.93 -22.64
CA HIS A 145 7.33 -8.54 -22.72
C HIS A 145 7.17 -7.13 -23.26
N ILE A 146 7.92 -6.15 -22.74
CA ILE A 146 7.85 -4.76 -23.25
C ILE A 146 8.30 -4.61 -24.71
N ASP A 147 9.08 -5.56 -25.23
CA ASP A 147 9.50 -5.59 -26.63
C ASP A 147 8.44 -6.18 -27.58
N LYS A 148 7.33 -6.74 -27.06
CA LYS A 148 6.24 -7.28 -27.89
C LYS A 148 5.30 -6.23 -28.48
N PHE A 149 5.34 -5.00 -27.95
CA PHE A 149 4.47 -3.93 -28.46
C PHE A 149 4.92 -3.45 -29.85
N PRO A 150 3.99 -3.01 -30.71
CA PRO A 150 4.34 -2.18 -31.87
C PRO A 150 5.13 -0.96 -31.41
N TYR A 151 6.22 -0.60 -32.10
CA TYR A 151 7.15 0.45 -31.66
C TYR A 151 7.78 0.14 -30.29
N CYS A 152 8.66 -0.86 -30.28
CA CYS A 152 9.10 -1.59 -29.08
C CYS A 152 10.02 -0.76 -28.15
N TYR A 153 9.80 -0.85 -26.84
CA TYR A 153 10.56 -0.09 -25.83
C TYR A 153 12.06 -0.44 -25.78
N VAL A 154 12.41 -1.72 -25.95
CA VAL A 154 13.82 -2.16 -25.95
C VAL A 154 14.49 -1.72 -27.25
N GLN A 155 13.80 -1.82 -28.39
CA GLN A 155 14.32 -1.40 -29.68
C GLN A 155 14.53 0.13 -29.76
N ASP A 156 13.60 0.93 -29.23
CA ASP A 156 13.74 2.39 -29.18
C ASP A 156 14.91 2.82 -28.27
N TYR A 157 15.02 2.19 -27.10
CA TYR A 157 16.20 2.33 -26.25
C TYR A 157 17.48 1.98 -27.01
N ALA A 158 17.52 0.83 -27.68
CA ALA A 158 18.70 0.38 -28.41
C ALA A 158 19.09 1.35 -29.53
N SER A 159 18.11 1.85 -30.28
CA SER A 159 18.32 2.83 -31.35
C SER A 159 18.86 4.15 -30.81
N THR A 160 18.31 4.60 -29.68
CA THR A 160 18.78 5.79 -28.96
C THR A 160 20.22 5.62 -28.48
N GLN A 161 20.57 4.49 -27.85
CA GLN A 161 21.94 4.26 -27.37
C GLN A 161 22.94 4.19 -28.52
N ARG A 162 22.61 3.50 -29.62
CA ARG A 162 23.45 3.46 -30.83
C ARG A 162 23.64 4.85 -31.43
N PHE A 163 22.61 5.68 -31.44
CA PHE A 163 22.71 7.05 -31.92
C PHE A 163 23.62 7.90 -31.02
N ILE A 164 23.45 7.80 -29.70
CA ILE A 164 24.28 8.50 -28.70
C ILE A 164 25.75 8.12 -28.90
N TYR A 165 26.06 6.83 -28.89
CA TYR A 165 27.44 6.33 -28.95
C TYR A 165 27.95 6.05 -30.37
N ARG A 166 27.34 6.64 -31.41
CA ARG A 166 27.76 6.45 -32.81
C ARG A 166 29.20 6.85 -33.10
N LYS A 167 29.79 7.71 -32.25
CA LYS A 167 31.19 8.16 -32.33
C LYS A 167 32.09 7.46 -31.31
N GLY A 168 31.63 6.35 -30.73
CA GLY A 168 32.31 5.66 -29.62
C GLY A 168 31.89 6.16 -28.24
N PHE A 169 32.56 5.63 -27.22
CA PHE A 169 32.29 5.94 -25.81
C PHE A 169 32.68 7.37 -25.44
N PHE A 170 31.81 8.04 -24.69
CA PHE A 170 32.12 9.27 -23.97
C PHE A 170 31.35 9.30 -22.65
N VAL A 171 31.87 10.05 -21.68
CA VAL A 171 31.22 10.24 -20.38
C VAL A 171 30.10 11.26 -20.53
N ARG A 172 28.89 10.85 -20.17
CA ARG A 172 27.72 11.73 -20.15
C ARG A 172 27.79 12.66 -18.95
N LYS A 173 27.98 13.95 -19.21
CA LYS A 173 28.17 14.98 -18.18
C LYS A 173 26.99 15.06 -17.20
N ASP A 174 25.76 15.00 -17.73
CA ASP A 174 24.53 14.99 -16.93
C ASP A 174 24.47 13.79 -15.97
N MET A 175 24.75 12.60 -16.47
CA MET A 175 24.78 11.38 -15.64
C MET A 175 25.93 11.38 -14.65
N TYR A 176 27.09 11.94 -15.05
CA TYR A 176 28.27 12.03 -14.21
C TYR A 176 28.03 12.90 -12.99
N GLU A 177 27.51 14.11 -13.19
CA GLU A 177 27.21 15.04 -12.09
C GLU A 177 26.18 14.47 -11.11
N MET A 178 25.11 13.86 -11.64
CA MET A 178 24.09 13.18 -10.83
C MET A 178 24.65 11.99 -10.05
N GLY A 179 25.46 11.14 -10.69
CA GLY A 179 26.05 9.95 -10.09
C GLY A 179 27.02 10.30 -8.96
N VAL A 180 27.89 11.28 -9.20
CA VAL A 180 28.84 11.79 -8.19
C VAL A 180 28.09 12.37 -6.98
N ALA A 181 27.08 13.19 -7.21
CA ALA A 181 26.28 13.77 -6.13
C ALA A 181 25.55 12.68 -5.30
N ALA A 182 24.98 11.67 -5.98
CA ALA A 182 24.31 10.55 -5.32
C ALA A 182 25.28 9.71 -4.49
N ALA A 183 26.47 9.42 -5.02
CA ALA A 183 27.51 8.65 -4.32
C ALA A 183 27.99 9.37 -3.04
N LEU A 184 28.27 10.67 -3.13
CA LEU A 184 28.67 11.49 -1.98
C LEU A 184 27.58 11.56 -0.91
N LYS A 185 26.31 11.72 -1.33
CA LYS A 185 25.17 11.72 -0.42
C LYS A 185 25.02 10.37 0.30
N ARG A 186 25.22 9.25 -0.43
CA ARG A 186 25.17 7.90 0.14
C ARG A 186 26.29 7.68 1.15
N ALA A 187 27.52 8.02 0.78
CA ALA A 187 28.68 7.91 1.68
C ALA A 187 28.48 8.70 2.97
N LYS A 188 27.96 9.93 2.88
CA LYS A 188 27.60 10.75 4.05
C LYS A 188 26.55 10.07 4.93
N ALA A 189 25.51 9.49 4.33
CA ALA A 189 24.46 8.77 5.07
C ALA A 189 24.99 7.48 5.75
N GLU A 190 25.99 6.84 5.16
CA GLU A 190 26.67 5.66 5.69
C GLU A 190 27.81 6.00 6.68
N GLY A 191 28.07 7.30 6.94
CA GLY A 191 29.18 7.74 7.80
C GLY A 191 30.58 7.53 7.19
N ARG A 192 30.67 7.20 5.90
CA ARG A 192 31.93 6.98 5.17
C ARG A 192 32.44 8.30 4.59
N LYS A 193 33.75 8.57 4.74
CA LYS A 193 34.43 9.63 4.00
C LYS A 193 34.68 9.17 2.55
N MET A 194 34.15 9.92 1.58
CA MET A 194 34.39 9.71 0.15
C MET A 194 34.74 11.05 -0.49
N THR A 195 35.81 11.08 -1.29
CA THR A 195 36.22 12.30 -2.00
C THR A 195 35.43 12.46 -3.29
N LYS A 196 35.24 13.70 -3.75
CA LYS A 196 34.61 13.98 -5.06
C LYS A 196 35.37 13.32 -6.22
N ALA A 197 36.69 13.26 -6.13
CA ALA A 197 37.54 12.61 -7.12
C ALA A 197 37.33 11.09 -7.17
N GLU A 198 37.23 10.43 -6.01
CA GLU A 198 36.92 9.00 -5.92
C GLU A 198 35.53 8.69 -6.48
N ALA A 199 34.52 9.48 -6.11
CA ALA A 199 33.17 9.35 -6.66
C ALA A 199 33.15 9.54 -8.19
N GLY A 200 33.93 10.49 -8.71
CA GLY A 200 34.09 10.72 -10.15
C GLY A 200 34.66 9.52 -10.89
N ARG A 201 35.80 8.98 -10.43
CA ARG A 201 36.41 7.77 -11.04
C ARG A 201 35.47 6.57 -11.03
N ASN A 202 34.73 6.37 -9.93
CA ASN A 202 33.76 5.28 -9.83
C ASN A 202 32.60 5.45 -10.82
N GLU A 203 32.14 6.68 -11.04
CA GLU A 203 31.06 6.99 -11.97
C GLU A 203 31.50 6.85 -13.43
N GLU A 204 32.71 7.28 -13.79
CA GLU A 204 33.28 7.04 -15.13
C GLU A 204 33.41 5.55 -15.43
N LYS A 205 33.93 4.78 -14.45
CA LYS A 205 34.01 3.31 -14.55
C LYS A 205 32.62 2.68 -14.72
N ARG A 206 31.61 3.17 -13.99
CA ARG A 206 30.23 2.70 -14.11
C ARG A 206 29.68 2.95 -15.51
N GLN A 207 29.88 4.13 -16.09
CA GLN A 207 29.41 4.45 -17.44
C GLN A 207 30.15 3.64 -18.51
N ARG A 208 31.46 3.44 -18.36
CA ARG A 208 32.25 2.58 -19.26
C ARG A 208 31.76 1.15 -19.26
N ASN A 209 31.60 0.55 -18.07
CA ASN A 209 31.08 -0.81 -17.95
C ASN A 209 29.66 -0.94 -18.53
N ALA A 210 28.81 0.07 -18.34
CA ALA A 210 27.47 0.10 -18.92
C ALA A 210 27.50 0.18 -20.45
N TYR A 211 28.44 0.95 -21.02
CA TYR A 211 28.66 1.01 -22.47
C TYR A 211 29.16 -0.32 -23.03
N GLU A 212 30.18 -0.93 -22.44
CA GLU A 212 30.73 -2.21 -22.88
C GLU A 212 29.68 -3.33 -22.84
N LEU A 213 28.89 -3.40 -21.75
CA LEU A 213 27.78 -4.34 -21.64
C LEU A 213 26.66 -4.03 -22.65
N GLY A 214 26.40 -2.75 -22.88
CA GLY A 214 25.45 -2.27 -23.87
C GLY A 214 25.82 -2.72 -25.29
N GLU A 215 27.05 -2.43 -25.71
CA GLU A 215 27.62 -2.86 -26.99
C GLU A 215 27.58 -4.38 -27.15
N ALA A 216 28.06 -5.14 -26.15
CA ALA A 216 28.07 -6.60 -26.19
C ALA A 216 26.66 -7.20 -26.33
N SER A 217 25.65 -6.57 -25.71
CA SER A 217 24.25 -6.99 -25.81
C SER A 217 23.49 -6.35 -26.98
N LYS A 218 24.17 -5.59 -27.84
CA LYS A 218 23.55 -4.76 -28.91
C LYS A 218 22.44 -3.85 -28.38
N TRP A 219 22.54 -3.44 -27.12
CA TRP A 219 21.60 -2.62 -26.37
C TRP A 219 20.21 -3.26 -26.18
N LYS A 220 20.10 -4.58 -26.32
CA LYS A 220 18.83 -5.34 -26.22
C LYS A 220 18.47 -5.79 -24.80
N ASN A 221 19.26 -5.41 -23.80
CA ASN A 221 19.02 -5.78 -22.40
C ASN A 221 19.13 -4.55 -21.47
N PRO A 222 18.26 -3.54 -21.63
CA PRO A 222 18.28 -2.35 -20.80
C PRO A 222 18.06 -2.71 -19.33
N ASN A 223 18.58 -1.87 -18.43
CA ASN A 223 18.35 -1.98 -16.99
C ASN A 223 16.94 -1.48 -16.63
N SER A 224 15.93 -2.29 -16.93
CA SER A 224 14.49 -2.00 -16.75
C SER A 224 13.91 -2.59 -15.46
N THR A 225 14.75 -3.21 -14.63
CA THR A 225 14.31 -3.85 -13.39
C THR A 225 15.30 -3.56 -12.27
N ASP A 226 14.80 -3.29 -11.07
CA ASP A 226 15.60 -3.19 -9.85
C ASP A 226 15.11 -4.22 -8.84
N ILE A 227 16.04 -4.85 -8.11
CA ILE A 227 15.71 -5.85 -7.10
C ILE A 227 16.26 -5.41 -5.77
N HIS A 228 15.35 -5.26 -4.82
CA HIS A 228 15.68 -4.84 -3.48
C HIS A 228 16.10 -6.05 -2.67
N ALA A 229 17.35 -6.07 -2.21
CA ALA A 229 17.82 -7.10 -1.29
C ALA A 229 17.06 -6.96 0.04
N LEU A 230 16.18 -7.91 0.34
CA LEU A 230 15.38 -7.90 1.56
C LEU A 230 16.16 -8.40 2.80
N LYS A 231 17.42 -8.83 2.60
CA LYS A 231 18.28 -9.48 3.61
C LYS A 231 18.69 -8.60 4.79
N SER A 232 18.86 -7.30 4.56
CA SER A 232 19.38 -6.36 5.56
C SER A 232 18.30 -5.48 6.19
N ILE A 233 17.03 -5.75 5.90
CA ILE A 233 15.94 -4.85 6.26
C ILE A 233 15.33 -5.29 7.59
N LYS A 234 15.75 -4.64 8.68
CA LYS A 234 15.24 -4.87 10.05
C LYS A 234 13.71 -4.77 10.17
N LYS A 235 13.07 -3.99 9.28
CA LYS A 235 11.61 -3.80 9.23
C LYS A 235 11.13 -3.98 7.78
N LEU A 236 11.21 -5.22 7.29
CA LEU A 236 10.86 -5.59 5.91
C LEU A 236 9.52 -5.00 5.48
N THR A 237 8.51 -5.18 6.31
CA THR A 237 7.15 -4.71 6.10
C THR A 237 7.06 -3.18 5.97
N ALA A 238 7.77 -2.43 6.81
CA ALA A 238 7.78 -0.97 6.75
C ALA A 238 8.45 -0.47 5.46
N TYR A 239 9.52 -1.15 5.04
CA TYR A 239 10.22 -0.83 3.80
C TYR A 239 9.34 -1.08 2.57
N VAL A 240 8.71 -2.25 2.46
CA VAL A 240 7.82 -2.58 1.33
C VAL A 240 6.58 -1.68 1.35
N SER A 241 5.98 -1.43 2.52
CA SER A 241 4.81 -0.55 2.66
C SER A 241 5.05 0.86 2.12
N LYS A 242 6.29 1.38 2.21
CA LYS A 242 6.67 2.69 1.66
C LYS A 242 6.41 2.79 0.16
N TYR A 243 6.66 1.71 -0.60
CA TYR A 243 6.49 1.69 -2.05
C TYR A 243 5.07 1.33 -2.47
N PHE A 244 4.41 0.46 -1.70
CA PHE A 244 3.06 -0.03 -2.03
C PHE A 244 1.93 0.89 -1.56
N THR A 245 2.20 1.76 -0.59
CA THR A 245 1.19 2.65 0.01
C THR A 245 1.64 4.10 0.00
N LYS A 246 2.44 4.50 -0.99
CA LYS A 246 2.94 5.86 -1.15
C LYS A 246 1.78 6.86 -1.27
N LYS A 247 1.80 7.93 -0.48
CA LYS A 247 0.87 9.06 -0.64
C LYS A 247 1.18 9.84 -1.92
N PRO A 248 0.16 10.29 -2.67
CA PRO A 248 0.40 11.17 -3.80
C PRO A 248 0.92 12.54 -3.33
N GLU A 249 1.89 13.09 -4.06
CA GLU A 249 2.46 14.42 -3.80
C GLU A 249 1.55 15.48 -4.42
N ILE A 250 0.87 16.26 -3.58
CA ILE A 250 -0.02 17.36 -3.98
C ILE A 250 0.83 18.57 -4.36
N LYS A 251 0.50 19.21 -5.48
CA LYS A 251 1.06 20.51 -5.84
C LYS A 251 0.48 21.54 -4.88
N ALA A 252 1.35 22.21 -4.11
CA ALA A 252 0.92 23.19 -3.12
C ALA A 252 -0.02 24.23 -3.77
N PRO A 253 -1.25 24.43 -3.25
CA PRO A 253 -2.12 25.50 -3.70
C PRO A 253 -1.48 26.86 -3.40
N VAL A 254 -1.83 27.86 -4.20
CA VAL A 254 -1.55 29.26 -3.85
C VAL A 254 -2.53 29.64 -2.74
N LEU A 255 -2.02 29.88 -1.53
CA LEU A 255 -2.79 30.21 -0.34
C LEU A 255 -2.48 31.65 0.08
N ALA A 256 -3.49 32.37 0.59
CA ALA A 256 -3.29 33.64 1.27
C ALA A 256 -2.64 33.43 2.65
N GLU A 257 -2.11 34.49 3.27
CA GLU A 257 -1.42 34.43 4.56
C GLU A 257 -2.32 33.89 5.70
N ASN A 258 -3.63 34.11 5.60
CA ASN A 258 -4.63 33.59 6.54
C ASN A 258 -5.26 32.25 6.11
N GLN A 259 -4.72 31.57 5.10
CA GLN A 259 -5.27 30.31 4.59
C GLN A 259 -4.34 29.13 4.83
N ARG A 260 -4.92 27.98 5.22
CA ARG A 260 -4.18 26.72 5.31
C ARG A 260 -4.93 25.57 4.65
N LEU A 261 -4.19 24.64 4.05
CA LEU A 261 -4.75 23.41 3.51
C LEU A 261 -4.94 22.38 4.63
N VAL A 262 -6.17 21.93 4.81
CA VAL A 262 -6.55 20.90 5.79
C VAL A 262 -7.01 19.64 5.06
N GLU A 263 -6.50 18.49 5.46
CA GLU A 263 -6.97 17.18 4.98
C GLU A 263 -7.88 16.57 6.06
N ASN A 264 -9.13 16.25 5.71
CA ASN A 264 -10.05 15.53 6.58
C ASN A 264 -10.63 14.33 5.81
N ASN A 265 -10.37 13.11 6.32
CA ASN A 265 -10.82 11.85 5.72
C ASN A 265 -10.51 11.70 4.22
N GLY A 266 -9.34 12.18 3.79
CA GLY A 266 -8.88 12.13 2.39
C GLY A 266 -9.56 13.14 1.46
N LYS A 267 -10.37 14.05 2.00
CA LYS A 267 -10.85 15.26 1.31
C LYS A 267 -10.00 16.44 1.75
N TYR A 268 -9.78 17.38 0.83
CA TYR A 268 -8.98 18.56 1.08
C TYR A 268 -9.87 19.78 1.19
N PHE A 269 -9.54 20.66 2.14
CA PHE A 269 -10.26 21.90 2.41
C PHE A 269 -9.25 23.03 2.57
N ILE A 270 -9.59 24.23 2.11
CA ILE A 270 -8.87 25.45 2.47
C ILE A 270 -9.62 26.05 3.64
N GLU A 271 -8.95 26.11 4.79
CA GLU A 271 -9.43 26.78 5.98
C GLU A 271 -8.92 28.22 5.97
N THR A 272 -9.82 29.18 6.15
CA THR A 272 -9.47 30.61 6.26
C THR A 272 -9.58 31.04 7.73
N THR A 273 -8.50 31.56 8.30
CA THR A 273 -8.55 32.19 9.62
C THR A 273 -9.16 33.58 9.48
N PRO A 274 -10.25 33.91 10.19
CA PRO A 274 -10.82 35.25 10.17
C PRO A 274 -9.82 36.25 10.76
N GLY A 275 -9.76 37.45 10.19
CA GLY A 275 -9.01 38.57 10.73
C GLY A 275 -9.67 39.17 11.99
N PRO A 276 -8.98 40.05 12.72
CA PRO A 276 -9.52 40.71 13.92
C PRO A 276 -10.77 41.57 13.65
N ASP A 277 -11.00 41.98 12.40
CA ASP A 277 -12.14 42.81 11.99
C ASP A 277 -13.27 42.02 11.29
N ASP A 278 -13.14 40.69 11.14
CA ASP A 278 -14.16 39.86 10.48
C ASP A 278 -15.28 39.49 11.47
N GLU A 279 -16.54 39.79 11.13
CA GLU A 279 -17.71 39.38 11.92
C GLU A 279 -17.79 37.85 11.98
N GLN A 280 -17.62 37.29 13.18
CA GLN A 280 -17.67 35.86 13.42
C GLN A 280 -19.11 35.35 13.35
N MET A 281 -19.60 35.05 12.16
CA MET A 281 -20.90 34.40 11.98
C MET A 281 -20.85 32.96 12.51
N TRP A 282 -21.64 32.68 13.54
CA TRP A 282 -21.86 31.33 14.07
C TRP A 282 -22.57 30.49 13.02
N GLY A 283 -21.84 29.63 12.29
CA GLY A 283 -22.45 28.57 11.48
C GLY A 283 -21.80 28.28 10.12
N ASP A 284 -21.06 29.23 9.54
CA ASP A 284 -20.37 28.99 8.27
C ASP A 284 -18.97 28.45 8.54
N SER A 285 -18.78 27.15 8.28
CA SER A 285 -17.46 26.54 8.41
C SER A 285 -16.48 27.29 7.51
N ASN A 286 -15.42 27.87 8.07
CA ASN A 286 -14.30 28.48 7.35
C ASN A 286 -13.55 27.53 6.38
N LEU A 287 -14.08 26.31 6.18
CA LEU A 287 -13.58 25.23 5.36
C LEU A 287 -14.24 25.24 3.98
N LYS A 288 -13.50 25.67 2.97
CA LYS A 288 -13.91 25.56 1.57
C LYS A 288 -13.34 24.30 0.93
N ALA A 289 -14.18 23.47 0.32
CA ALA A 289 -13.72 22.25 -0.37
C ALA A 289 -12.68 22.58 -1.46
N TYR A 290 -11.58 21.83 -1.50
CA TYR A 290 -10.48 21.98 -2.43
C TYR A 290 -10.24 20.69 -3.21
N THR A 291 -10.12 20.81 -4.54
CA THR A 291 -9.75 19.68 -5.40
C THR A 291 -8.23 19.70 -5.61
N PRO A 292 -7.47 18.74 -5.04
CA PRO A 292 -6.02 18.75 -5.14
C PRO A 292 -5.56 18.51 -6.57
N THR A 293 -4.56 19.30 -6.98
CA THR A 293 -3.76 18.99 -8.17
C THR A 293 -2.51 18.25 -7.73
N PHE A 294 -2.12 17.22 -8.47
CA PHE A 294 -0.98 16.36 -8.10
C PHE A 294 0.23 16.68 -8.97
N THR A 295 1.43 16.47 -8.42
CA THR A 295 2.70 16.71 -9.13
C THR A 295 2.92 15.75 -10.30
N VAL A 296 2.43 14.51 -10.17
CA VAL A 296 2.51 13.48 -11.20
C VAL A 296 1.18 13.37 -11.95
N ARG A 297 1.22 12.86 -13.18
CA ARG A 297 0.00 12.61 -13.94
C ARG A 297 -0.85 11.51 -13.30
N ARG A 298 -2.17 11.65 -13.44
CA ARG A 298 -3.17 10.64 -13.08
C ARG A 298 -2.88 9.33 -13.82
N MET A 299 -2.88 8.20 -13.10
CA MET A 299 -2.81 6.88 -13.72
C MET A 299 -4.18 6.41 -14.19
N ARG A 300 -4.18 5.68 -15.30
CA ARG A 300 -5.38 5.01 -15.83
C ARG A 300 -5.42 3.53 -15.48
N GLY A 301 -6.62 2.99 -15.34
CA GLY A 301 -6.84 1.59 -14.98
C GLY A 301 -6.48 1.26 -13.54
N ARG A 302 -6.41 -0.04 -13.22
CA ARG A 302 -6.19 -0.56 -11.86
C ARG A 302 -4.81 -0.17 -11.31
N ILE A 303 -4.75 0.28 -10.06
CA ILE A 303 -3.51 0.74 -9.38
C ILE A 303 -2.76 -0.39 -8.69
N TRP A 304 -3.45 -1.43 -8.23
CA TRP A 304 -2.83 -2.50 -7.46
C TRP A 304 -3.53 -3.84 -7.67
N GLY A 305 -2.86 -4.94 -7.32
CA GLY A 305 -3.45 -6.26 -7.29
C GLY A 305 -2.67 -7.23 -6.42
N SER A 306 -3.29 -8.35 -6.06
CA SER A 306 -2.67 -9.42 -5.29
C SER A 306 -3.20 -10.79 -5.72
N SER A 307 -2.53 -11.86 -5.28
CA SER A 307 -3.07 -13.22 -5.36
C SER A 307 -4.40 -13.32 -4.60
N ALA A 308 -5.28 -14.22 -5.05
CA ALA A 308 -6.57 -14.45 -4.41
C ALA A 308 -6.40 -14.93 -2.96
N ALA A 309 -5.40 -15.78 -2.71
CA ALA A 309 -5.07 -16.29 -1.39
C ALA A 309 -4.80 -15.18 -0.37
N LEU A 310 -4.19 -14.05 -0.76
CA LEU A 310 -3.94 -12.92 0.14
C LEU A 310 -5.19 -12.09 0.48
N LYS A 311 -6.30 -12.30 -0.24
CA LYS A 311 -7.58 -11.62 -0.01
C LYS A 311 -8.59 -12.49 0.74
N ALA A 312 -8.25 -13.75 0.99
CA ALA A 312 -9.13 -14.70 1.64
C ALA A 312 -9.47 -14.23 3.07
N PRO A 313 -10.71 -14.39 3.56
CA PRO A 313 -11.10 -13.99 4.91
C PRO A 313 -10.15 -14.47 6.00
N GLU A 314 -9.60 -15.67 5.84
CA GLU A 314 -8.72 -16.37 6.79
C GLU A 314 -7.30 -15.80 6.81
N THR A 315 -6.90 -15.08 5.76
CA THR A 315 -5.60 -14.40 5.65
C THR A 315 -5.74 -12.89 5.74
N LYS A 316 -6.95 -12.37 6.02
CA LYS A 316 -7.16 -10.94 6.21
C LYS A 316 -6.30 -10.45 7.37
N PRO A 317 -5.82 -9.20 7.31
CA PRO A 317 -5.17 -8.59 8.46
C PRO A 317 -6.12 -8.63 9.65
N VAL A 318 -5.79 -9.46 10.62
CA VAL A 318 -6.33 -9.34 11.97
C VAL A 318 -5.38 -8.35 12.65
N PRO A 319 -5.87 -7.19 13.09
CA PRO A 319 -5.03 -6.28 13.82
C PRO A 319 -4.68 -6.95 15.16
N PHE A 320 -3.54 -7.63 15.22
CA PHE A 320 -2.87 -8.02 16.49
C PHE A 320 -2.28 -6.79 17.20
N SER A 321 -2.90 -5.63 17.01
CA SER A 321 -2.87 -4.56 17.98
C SER A 321 -3.59 -5.08 19.21
N CYS A 322 -2.92 -5.10 20.36
CA CYS A 322 -3.61 -5.13 21.65
C CYS A 322 -4.45 -3.86 21.76
N VAL A 323 -5.59 -3.84 21.08
CA VAL A 323 -6.65 -2.87 21.34
C VAL A 323 -7.30 -3.41 22.60
N LEU A 324 -6.81 -2.95 23.75
CA LEU A 324 -7.71 -2.85 24.87
C LEU A 324 -8.70 -1.78 24.49
N ASP A 325 -9.86 -2.22 24.06
CA ASP A 325 -11.01 -1.33 23.99
C ASP A 325 -11.34 -1.00 25.45
N ARG A 326 -10.74 0.08 25.98
CA ARG A 326 -11.38 0.80 27.08
C ARG A 326 -12.60 1.46 26.44
N LYS A 327 -13.67 0.68 26.23
CA LYS A 327 -15.01 1.26 26.21
C LYS A 327 -15.29 1.78 27.61
N VAL A 328 -14.72 2.94 27.89
CA VAL A 328 -15.33 3.93 28.75
C VAL A 328 -15.75 5.05 27.83
N CYS A 329 -16.54 4.73 26.80
CA CYS A 329 -17.53 5.71 26.39
C CYS A 329 -18.49 5.78 27.58
N GLU A 330 -18.37 6.84 28.37
CA GLU A 330 -19.44 7.24 29.27
C GLU A 330 -20.73 7.14 28.47
N MET A 331 -21.68 6.37 28.99
CA MET A 331 -22.93 6.09 28.30
C MET A 331 -23.65 7.41 28.11
N VAL A 332 -23.66 7.94 26.89
CA VAL A 332 -24.48 9.10 26.57
C VAL A 332 -25.63 8.58 25.73
N THR A 333 -26.78 8.38 26.36
CA THR A 333 -28.06 8.46 25.66
C THR A 333 -28.10 9.85 25.03
N TYR A 334 -28.01 9.95 23.72
CA TYR A 334 -28.18 11.23 23.04
C TYR A 334 -29.59 11.30 22.46
N GLU A 335 -30.27 12.39 22.79
CA GLU A 335 -31.53 12.76 22.17
C GLU A 335 -31.22 13.51 20.88
N ALA A 336 -31.63 12.94 19.75
CA ALA A 336 -31.53 13.64 18.48
C ALA A 336 -32.91 14.21 18.12
N GLN A 337 -32.99 15.53 18.02
CA GLN A 337 -34.18 16.23 17.54
C GLN A 337 -34.04 16.47 16.03
N PHE A 338 -34.98 15.96 15.25
CA PHE A 338 -35.04 16.21 13.83
C PHE A 338 -36.34 16.91 13.48
N THR A 339 -36.23 18.11 12.90
CA THR A 339 -37.39 18.85 12.39
C THR A 339 -37.65 18.44 10.94
N ARG A 340 -38.81 17.85 10.67
CA ARG A 340 -39.27 17.53 9.31
C ARG A 340 -40.54 18.29 8.97
N LYS A 341 -40.67 18.68 7.70
CA LYS A 341 -41.86 19.36 7.15
C LYS A 341 -42.86 18.32 6.68
N ILE A 342 -44.01 18.24 7.35
CA ILE A 342 -45.10 17.33 6.99
C ILE A 342 -46.21 18.14 6.32
N LYS A 343 -46.86 17.56 5.31
CA LYS A 343 -48.03 18.15 4.64
C LYS A 343 -49.29 17.50 5.20
N THR A 344 -50.15 18.27 5.84
CA THR A 344 -51.43 17.79 6.37
C THR A 344 -52.58 18.48 5.65
N SER A 345 -53.60 17.71 5.29
CA SER A 345 -54.81 18.21 4.66
C SER A 345 -55.79 18.64 5.74
N VAL A 346 -56.05 19.94 5.85
CA VAL A 346 -56.92 20.50 6.90
C VAL A 346 -58.23 20.93 6.25
N PRO A 347 -59.40 20.51 6.77
CA PRO A 347 -60.67 20.98 6.27
C PRO A 347 -60.85 22.46 6.61
N TRP A 348 -61.41 23.20 5.68
CA TRP A 348 -61.80 24.60 5.80
C TRP A 348 -63.17 24.74 5.15
N THR A 349 -64.01 25.59 5.72
CA THR A 349 -65.33 25.86 5.15
C THR A 349 -65.22 27.13 4.33
N ASP A 350 -65.57 27.05 3.04
CA ASP A 350 -65.63 28.26 2.22
C ASP A 350 -66.84 29.14 2.59
N ILE A 351 -66.88 30.36 2.05
CA ILE A 351 -67.95 31.32 2.31
C ILE A 351 -69.35 30.81 1.86
N THR A 352 -69.41 29.73 1.09
CA THR A 352 -70.65 29.08 0.65
C THR A 352 -71.07 27.92 1.55
N GLY A 353 -70.37 27.69 2.66
CA GLY A 353 -70.67 26.63 3.62
C GLY A 353 -70.17 25.25 3.19
N GLN A 354 -69.41 25.14 2.10
CA GLN A 354 -68.93 23.86 1.58
C GLN A 354 -67.56 23.54 2.19
N THR A 355 -67.42 22.35 2.80
CA THR A 355 -66.14 21.90 3.35
C THR A 355 -65.19 21.52 2.22
N ARG A 356 -64.07 22.23 2.13
CA ARG A 356 -62.95 21.95 1.22
C ARG A 356 -61.69 21.68 2.03
N TYR A 357 -60.72 21.01 1.42
CA TYR A 357 -59.47 20.69 2.09
C TYR A 357 -58.33 21.53 1.52
N LYS A 358 -57.52 22.10 2.42
CA LYS A 358 -56.29 22.83 2.05
C LYS A 358 -55.09 22.10 2.62
N VAL A 359 -54.07 21.87 1.79
CA VAL A 359 -52.81 21.29 2.24
C VAL A 359 -51.99 22.38 2.93
N VAL A 360 -51.74 22.20 4.23
CA VAL A 360 -50.90 23.09 5.04
C VAL A 360 -49.60 22.35 5.38
N LYS A 361 -48.47 23.06 5.30
CA LYS A 361 -47.15 22.53 5.68
C LYS A 361 -46.89 22.92 7.13
N HIS A 362 -46.71 21.93 8.00
CA HIS A 362 -46.30 22.16 9.38
C HIS A 362 -44.91 21.56 9.60
N GLU A 363 -44.08 22.25 10.37
CA GLU A 363 -42.80 21.71 10.87
C GLU A 363 -43.10 20.90 12.12
N VAL A 364 -42.69 19.64 12.12
CA VAL A 364 -42.82 18.73 13.26
C VAL A 364 -41.41 18.36 13.69
N THR A 365 -41.08 18.66 14.94
CA THR A 365 -39.83 18.21 15.57
C THR A 365 -40.09 16.88 16.25
N GLU A 366 -39.42 15.84 15.77
CA GLU A 366 -39.46 14.51 16.36
C GLU A 366 -38.16 14.29 17.15
N THR A 367 -38.29 13.99 18.44
CA THR A 367 -37.17 13.60 19.29
C THR A 367 -37.07 12.07 19.24
N THR A 368 -35.95 11.55 18.77
CA THR A 368 -35.64 10.11 18.86
C THR A 368 -34.54 9.90 19.87
N THR A 369 -34.84 9.12 20.91
CA THR A 369 -33.86 8.68 21.90
C THR A 369 -33.23 7.39 21.40
N TYR A 370 -31.92 7.39 21.19
CA TYR A 370 -31.17 6.19 20.83
C TYR A 370 -30.58 5.59 22.11
N GLU A 371 -31.10 4.43 22.51
CA GLU A 371 -30.46 3.61 23.53
C GLU A 371 -29.28 2.85 22.90
N ALA A 372 -28.09 3.00 23.47
CA ALA A 372 -26.92 2.29 22.98
C ALA A 372 -27.13 0.77 23.15
N PRO A 373 -26.81 -0.06 22.14
CA PRO A 373 -26.92 -1.50 22.29
C PRO A 373 -26.03 -1.98 23.43
N GLU A 374 -26.57 -2.82 24.32
CA GLU A 374 -25.80 -3.50 25.36
C GLU A 374 -24.68 -4.30 24.70
N TYR A 375 -23.42 -3.90 24.97
CA TYR A 375 -22.28 -4.73 24.63
C TYR A 375 -22.09 -5.76 25.74
N PRO A 376 -21.78 -7.04 25.41
CA PRO A 376 -21.47 -8.04 26.42
C PRO A 376 -20.31 -7.56 27.31
N GLU A 377 -20.41 -7.86 28.60
CA GLU A 377 -19.46 -7.44 29.63
C GLU A 377 -17.99 -7.61 29.20
N ASN A 378 -17.18 -6.63 29.62
CA ASN A 378 -15.75 -6.46 29.36
C ASN A 378 -14.97 -7.79 29.43
N THR A 379 -14.82 -8.47 28.30
CA THR A 379 -13.83 -9.55 28.12
C THR A 379 -12.46 -8.91 27.87
N GLN A 380 -11.98 -8.10 28.83
CA GLN A 380 -10.63 -7.57 28.75
C GLN A 380 -9.66 -8.74 28.81
N HIS A 381 -8.90 -8.93 27.73
CA HIS A 381 -7.90 -9.99 27.63
C HIS A 381 -6.80 -9.74 28.69
N ARG A 382 -6.81 -10.51 29.78
CA ARG A 382 -5.95 -10.29 30.95
C ARG A 382 -4.46 -10.25 30.58
N ALA A 383 -4.03 -11.05 29.60
CA ALA A 383 -2.65 -11.04 29.14
C ALA A 383 -2.29 -9.73 28.40
N ALA A 384 -3.24 -9.17 27.62
CA ALA A 384 -3.06 -7.89 26.96
C ALA A 384 -3.01 -6.71 27.94
N LEU A 385 -3.80 -6.76 29.03
CA LEU A 385 -3.72 -5.78 30.12
C LEU A 385 -2.36 -5.79 30.80
N ARG A 386 -1.89 -6.97 31.20
CA ARG A 386 -0.58 -7.14 31.82
C ARG A 386 0.54 -6.65 30.90
N TYR A 387 0.45 -6.99 29.61
CA TYR A 387 1.41 -6.51 28.61
C TYR A 387 1.48 -4.97 28.57
N LEU A 388 0.33 -4.31 28.52
CA LEU A 388 0.27 -2.84 28.43
C LEU A 388 0.74 -2.16 29.70
N ILE A 389 0.42 -2.69 30.88
CA ILE A 389 0.96 -2.20 32.16
C ILE A 389 2.48 -2.28 32.13
N ASN A 390 3.04 -3.44 31.79
CA ASN A 390 4.48 -3.64 31.69
C ASN A 390 5.12 -2.65 30.70
N LEU A 391 4.53 -2.44 29.52
CA LEU A 391 5.05 -1.46 28.56
C LEU A 391 5.12 -0.04 29.13
N LYS A 392 4.10 0.39 29.87
CA LYS A 392 4.02 1.74 30.46
C LYS A 392 4.94 1.95 31.65
N GLU A 393 5.22 0.89 32.39
CA GLU A 393 6.02 0.96 33.63
C GLU A 393 7.50 0.70 33.37
N THR A 394 7.83 -0.13 32.38
CA THR A 394 9.21 -0.64 32.20
C THR A 394 9.87 -0.25 30.88
N VAL A 395 9.10 -0.04 29.80
CA VAL A 395 9.67 0.11 28.44
C VAL A 395 9.64 1.56 27.95
N VAL A 396 8.53 2.27 28.17
CA VAL A 396 8.32 3.61 27.62
C VAL A 396 7.99 4.59 28.74
N SER A 397 8.65 5.74 28.75
CA SER A 397 8.37 6.77 29.75
C SER A 397 7.01 7.43 29.55
N GLN A 398 6.40 7.90 30.64
CA GLN A 398 5.11 8.62 30.60
C GLN A 398 5.17 9.89 29.73
N ASP A 399 6.31 10.57 29.70
CA ASP A 399 6.52 11.75 28.84
C ASP A 399 6.51 11.38 27.34
N GLU A 400 7.11 10.25 26.97
CA GLU A 400 7.07 9.75 25.59
C GLU A 400 5.67 9.32 25.16
N ILE A 401 4.92 8.67 26.06
CA ILE A 401 3.51 8.29 25.82
C ILE A 401 2.67 9.54 25.62
N LYS A 402 2.80 10.55 26.50
CA LYS A 402 2.07 11.81 26.38
C LYS A 402 2.37 12.50 25.04
N LYS A 403 3.65 12.68 24.70
CA LYS A 403 4.08 13.29 23.44
C LYS A 403 3.59 12.52 22.21
N ALA A 404 3.58 11.19 22.24
CA ALA A 404 3.08 10.38 21.14
C ALA A 404 1.55 10.46 21.00
N THR A 405 0.84 10.52 22.12
CA THR A 405 -0.61 10.64 22.16
C THR A 405 -1.08 12.01 21.65
N GLU A 406 -0.40 13.09 22.05
CA GLU A 406 -0.67 14.44 21.53
C GLU A 406 -0.47 14.52 20.00
N ARG A 407 0.51 13.79 19.47
CA ARG A 407 0.72 13.69 18.01
C ARG A 407 -0.38 12.94 17.28
N ALA A 408 -1.14 12.07 17.96
CA ALA A 408 -2.26 11.36 17.35
C ALA A 408 -3.46 12.28 17.08
N GLY A 409 -3.51 13.43 17.76
CA GLY A 409 -4.48 14.49 17.53
C GLY A 409 -5.51 14.65 18.65
N PRO A 410 -6.24 15.77 18.65
CA PRO A 410 -7.13 16.16 19.77
C PRO A 410 -8.30 15.19 19.96
N LEU A 411 -8.87 14.65 18.89
CA LEU A 411 -9.95 13.65 18.97
C LEU A 411 -9.51 12.38 19.71
N PHE A 412 -8.26 11.97 19.53
CA PHE A 412 -7.72 10.77 20.18
C PHE A 412 -7.52 10.97 21.68
N LEU A 413 -7.12 12.18 22.08
CA LEU A 413 -7.02 12.59 23.49
C LEU A 413 -8.40 12.67 24.15
N GLU A 414 -9.40 13.21 23.45
CA GLU A 414 -10.79 13.29 23.93
C GLU A 414 -11.38 11.89 24.20
N MET A 415 -11.03 10.93 23.35
CA MET A 415 -11.38 9.52 23.55
C MET A 415 -10.61 8.82 24.69
N LYS A 416 -9.80 9.55 25.46
CA LYS A 416 -8.89 9.01 26.50
C LYS A 416 -7.98 7.89 25.96
N GLY A 417 -7.66 7.95 24.65
CA GLY A 417 -6.75 7.01 24.01
C GLY A 417 -5.30 7.30 24.38
N GLU A 418 -4.47 6.26 24.43
CA GLU A 418 -3.03 6.40 24.68
C GLU A 418 -2.22 5.74 23.55
N VAL A 419 -1.17 6.42 23.09
CA VAL A 419 -0.21 5.86 22.14
C VAL A 419 1.08 5.50 22.88
N ILE A 420 1.44 4.22 22.87
CA ILE A 420 2.70 3.74 23.45
C ILE A 420 3.74 3.59 22.31
N PRO A 421 4.70 4.53 22.17
CA PRO A 421 5.71 4.46 21.13
C PRO A 421 6.79 3.42 21.46
N LEU A 422 6.80 2.29 20.72
CA LEU A 422 7.82 1.25 20.89
C LEU A 422 9.06 1.52 20.04
N ARG A 423 10.24 1.47 20.66
CA ARG A 423 11.54 1.54 19.96
C ARG A 423 11.90 0.17 19.39
N ASP A 424 11.77 -0.86 20.21
CA ASP A 424 12.02 -2.27 19.87
C ASP A 424 10.82 -2.92 19.18
N THR A 425 11.01 -4.13 18.66
CA THR A 425 9.92 -4.81 17.96
C THR A 425 8.88 -5.29 18.97
N GLN A 426 7.60 -5.06 18.68
CA GLN A 426 6.50 -5.51 19.53
C GLN A 426 6.57 -7.01 19.82
N ARG A 427 7.09 -7.80 18.86
CA ARG A 427 7.35 -9.24 18.98
C ARG A 427 8.23 -9.59 20.19
N GLU A 428 9.40 -8.96 20.30
CA GLU A 428 10.37 -9.22 21.38
C GLU A 428 9.78 -8.85 22.74
N LEU A 429 9.12 -7.69 22.80
CA LEU A 429 8.46 -7.23 24.01
C LEU A 429 7.30 -8.13 24.42
N MET A 430 6.49 -8.64 23.48
CA MET A 430 5.43 -9.60 23.81
C MET A 430 6.01 -10.91 24.35
N GLN A 431 7.11 -11.40 23.77
CA GLN A 431 7.76 -12.62 24.22
C GLN A 431 8.29 -12.48 25.67
N GLU A 432 8.83 -11.32 26.02
CA GLU A 432 9.38 -11.03 27.35
C GLU A 432 8.27 -10.75 28.39
N TYR A 433 7.35 -9.84 28.08
CA TYR A 433 6.41 -9.29 29.07
C TYR A 433 5.01 -9.94 29.04
N ALA A 434 4.69 -10.74 28.03
CA ALA A 434 3.39 -11.39 27.88
C ALA A 434 3.46 -12.68 27.02
N PRO A 435 4.14 -13.74 27.51
CA PRO A 435 4.38 -14.95 26.73
C PRO A 435 3.10 -15.63 26.21
N ASP A 436 2.00 -15.59 26.97
CA ASP A 436 0.70 -16.13 26.56
C ASP A 436 0.16 -15.42 25.30
N LEU A 437 0.23 -14.09 25.31
CA LEU A 437 -0.17 -13.25 24.17
C LEU A 437 0.78 -13.45 22.99
N TYR A 438 2.07 -13.64 23.23
CA TYR A 438 3.02 -14.01 22.19
C TYR A 438 2.71 -15.37 21.57
N GLN A 439 2.24 -16.36 22.33
CA GLN A 439 1.81 -17.65 21.78
C GLN A 439 0.58 -17.50 20.89
N GLU A 440 -0.41 -16.70 21.28
CA GLU A 440 -1.57 -16.38 20.44
C GLU A 440 -1.15 -15.68 19.14
N TYR A 441 -0.29 -14.67 19.25
CA TYR A 441 0.31 -13.96 18.11
C TYR A 441 1.02 -14.94 17.17
N ASN A 442 1.91 -15.78 17.70
CA ASN A 442 2.65 -16.77 16.92
C ASN A 442 1.71 -17.79 16.26
N THR A 443 0.68 -18.24 16.97
CA THR A 443 -0.31 -19.21 16.45
C THR A 443 -1.11 -18.61 15.30
N HIS A 444 -1.54 -17.36 15.40
CA HIS A 444 -2.21 -16.64 14.31
C HIS A 444 -1.33 -16.62 13.05
N TYR A 445 -0.08 -16.18 13.17
CA TYR A 445 0.81 -16.09 12.01
C TYR A 445 1.23 -17.47 11.46
N LYS A 446 1.35 -18.48 12.31
CA LYS A 446 1.48 -19.90 11.89
C LYS A 446 0.28 -20.35 11.07
N ASN A 447 -0.93 -20.02 11.50
CA ASN A 447 -2.15 -20.35 10.76
C ASN A 447 -2.22 -19.61 9.43
N VAL A 448 -1.90 -18.31 9.39
CA VAL A 448 -1.83 -17.54 8.14
C VAL A 448 -0.80 -18.16 7.18
N PHE A 449 0.40 -18.47 7.67
CA PHE A 449 1.44 -19.09 6.86
C PHE A 449 0.99 -20.46 6.35
N ALA A 450 0.43 -21.30 7.22
CA ALA A 450 -0.13 -22.58 6.84
C ALA A 450 -1.19 -22.36 5.75
N ARG A 451 -2.18 -21.48 5.91
CA ARG A 451 -3.19 -21.26 4.86
C ARG A 451 -2.61 -20.81 3.52
N LEU A 452 -1.55 -20.00 3.54
CA LEU A 452 -0.89 -19.53 2.32
C LEU A 452 -0.03 -20.60 1.63
N TYR A 453 0.45 -21.60 2.38
CA TYR A 453 1.52 -22.51 1.92
C TYR A 453 1.27 -24.01 2.20
N SER A 454 0.23 -24.41 2.93
CA SER A 454 -0.02 -25.78 3.44
C SER A 454 -0.50 -26.77 2.39
N GLY A 455 -0.76 -26.33 1.16
CA GLY A 455 -0.94 -27.22 0.02
C GLY A 455 0.35 -27.92 -0.45
N GLN A 456 1.37 -28.06 0.41
CA GLN A 456 2.69 -28.61 0.06
C GLN A 456 3.31 -29.56 1.10
N HIS A 457 2.58 -30.02 2.13
CA HIS A 457 3.13 -31.01 3.08
C HIS A 457 2.33 -32.31 3.26
N THR A 458 1.29 -32.57 2.47
CA THR A 458 0.57 -33.86 2.49
C THR A 458 0.70 -34.56 1.14
N SER A 459 1.82 -35.24 0.92
CA SER A 459 1.88 -36.41 0.01
C SER A 459 3.11 -37.32 0.17
N GLU A 460 4.01 -37.13 1.15
CA GLU A 460 5.22 -37.97 1.26
C GLU A 460 5.48 -38.63 2.62
N THR A 461 4.60 -38.48 3.62
CA THR A 461 4.77 -39.16 4.92
C THR A 461 3.68 -40.18 5.28
N GLU A 462 2.67 -40.39 4.42
CA GLU A 462 1.64 -41.44 4.64
C GLU A 462 1.74 -42.64 3.70
N ASN A 463 2.65 -42.64 2.71
CA ASN A 463 2.88 -43.78 1.80
C ASN A 463 4.08 -44.68 2.17
N ALA A 464 4.67 -44.50 3.35
CA ALA A 464 5.82 -45.31 3.80
C ALA A 464 5.44 -46.55 4.63
N GLN A 465 4.17 -47.00 4.62
CA GLN A 465 3.73 -48.17 5.40
C GLN A 465 3.07 -49.31 4.61
N PHE A 466 2.93 -49.24 3.29
CA PHE A 466 2.40 -50.38 2.52
C PHE A 466 3.07 -50.50 1.14
N ALA A 467 4.26 -51.07 1.08
CA ALA A 467 4.79 -51.78 -0.10
C ALA A 467 6.17 -52.39 0.20
N TYR A 468 6.20 -53.43 1.05
CA TYR A 468 7.23 -54.48 1.00
C TYR A 468 6.54 -55.81 1.32
N ALA A 469 5.83 -56.35 0.33
CA ALA A 469 5.48 -57.75 0.22
C ALA A 469 5.14 -58.05 -1.24
N ALA A 470 5.83 -59.06 -1.79
CA ALA A 470 5.88 -59.55 -3.17
C ALA A 470 6.80 -58.78 -4.13
#